data_AF-A0A8J3FV20-F1
#
_entry.id   AF-A0A8J3FV20-F1
#
_cell.length_a   1.000
_cell.length_b   1.000
_cell.length_c   1.000
_cell.angle_alpha   90.00
_cell.angle_beta   90.00
_cell.angle_gamma   90.00
#
_symmetry.space_group_name_H-M   'P 1'
#
loop_
_entity.id
_entity.type
_entity.pdbx_description
1 polymer ?
#
loop_
_entity_poly.entity_id
_entity_poly.type
_entity_poly.pdbx_seq_one_letter_code
_entity_poly.pdbx_strand_id
1 'polypeptide(L)'
;MASGKPATAAQDRHQVEVERAASRLRELLGVDVSIEQLVQAVLDVPRIEENKKVLLRFQREVFNANDWSAETLRRNLTEDFVDHAAMPGDPPGLEGVQMRFSAWASAFEDPLEDNIAIIGEGDLLGVMYNLHAKHNGQFMGIPPTGREVVIPGMEVVRIRDGKIAEHWGIYDFLRTAEEIGSNLTFVRRDDSGEPQRPVVPWAVKMTEADAARVGTDAENYLRPEGNEEDQH
;
A
#
# COMPACT_ATOMS: atom_id res chain seq x y z
N MET A 1 -33.05 42.97 -28.86
CA MET A 1 -31.70 42.73 -28.32
C MET A 1 -31.55 41.24 -28.11
N ALA A 2 -30.71 40.57 -28.90
CA ALA A 2 -30.31 39.18 -28.65
C ALA A 2 -28.85 39.05 -29.12
N SER A 3 -27.90 39.14 -28.18
CA SER A 3 -26.48 38.90 -28.43
C SER A 3 -26.14 37.45 -28.08
N GLY A 4 -26.14 36.57 -29.08
CA GLY A 4 -25.52 35.25 -28.97
C GLY A 4 -24.00 35.39 -29.08
N LYS A 5 -23.27 35.00 -28.03
CA LYS A 5 -21.80 35.01 -27.98
C LYS A 5 -21.20 33.92 -28.89
N PRO A 6 -20.05 34.16 -29.55
CA PRO A 6 -19.30 33.16 -30.31
C PRO A 6 -18.31 32.44 -29.37
N ALA A 7 -18.75 31.42 -28.65
CA ALA A 7 -17.87 30.63 -27.76
C ALA A 7 -17.37 29.32 -28.41
N THR A 8 -18.04 28.84 -29.46
CA THR A 8 -17.83 27.48 -30.00
C THR A 8 -16.57 27.33 -30.86
N ALA A 9 -16.26 28.30 -31.72
CA ALA A 9 -15.16 28.17 -32.68
C ALA A 9 -13.73 28.23 -32.09
N ALA A 10 -13.58 28.75 -30.86
CA ALA A 10 -12.30 28.80 -30.16
C ALA A 10 -12.02 27.50 -29.39
N GLN A 11 -13.06 26.89 -28.82
CA GLN A 11 -13.00 25.56 -28.20
C GLN A 11 -12.68 24.48 -29.23
N ASP A 12 -13.27 24.56 -30.42
CA ASP A 12 -12.98 23.64 -31.54
C ASP A 12 -11.52 23.72 -32.01
N ARG A 13 -10.93 24.92 -32.11
CA ARG A 13 -9.52 25.06 -32.52
C ARG A 13 -8.55 24.50 -31.47
N HIS A 14 -8.86 24.71 -30.20
CA HIS A 14 -8.03 24.21 -29.11
C HIS A 14 -8.02 22.68 -29.08
N GLN A 15 -9.19 22.07 -29.27
CA GLN A 15 -9.33 20.61 -29.31
C GLN A 15 -8.58 19.98 -30.49
N VAL A 16 -8.64 20.62 -31.66
CA VAL A 16 -7.90 20.19 -32.85
C VAL A 16 -6.38 20.28 -32.66
N GLU A 17 -5.88 21.31 -31.96
CA GLU A 17 -4.44 21.42 -31.66
C GLU A 17 -3.96 20.37 -30.67
N VAL A 18 -4.76 20.06 -29.64
CA VAL A 18 -4.48 19.00 -28.67
C VAL A 18 -4.41 17.63 -29.36
N GLU A 19 -5.37 17.31 -30.23
CA GLU A 19 -5.38 16.06 -31.00
C GLU A 19 -4.14 15.94 -31.91
N ARG A 20 -3.76 17.03 -32.56
CA ARG A 20 -2.59 17.05 -33.46
C ARG A 20 -1.27 16.89 -32.71
N ALA A 21 -1.12 17.55 -31.57
CA ALA A 21 0.07 17.45 -30.73
C ALA A 21 0.26 16.04 -30.20
N ALA A 22 -0.81 15.38 -29.78
CA ALA A 22 -0.73 14.06 -29.21
C ALA A 22 -0.61 12.94 -30.27
N SER A 23 -1.20 13.09 -31.46
CA SER A 23 -0.88 12.21 -32.60
C SER A 23 0.60 12.24 -32.94
N ARG A 24 1.24 13.42 -32.91
CA ARG A 24 2.69 13.53 -33.07
C ARG A 24 3.46 12.87 -31.94
N LEU A 25 2.99 12.98 -30.70
CA LEU A 25 3.64 12.36 -29.54
C LEU A 25 3.61 10.83 -29.64
N ARG A 26 2.48 10.24 -30.06
CA ARG A 26 2.34 8.79 -30.32
C ARG A 26 3.33 8.30 -31.36
N GLU A 27 3.41 9.01 -32.48
CA GLU A 27 4.30 8.68 -33.59
C GLU A 27 5.78 8.78 -33.18
N LEU A 28 6.13 9.76 -32.33
CA LEU A 28 7.49 10.01 -31.88
C LEU A 28 7.93 9.05 -30.77
N LEU A 29 7.01 8.64 -29.89
CA LEU A 29 7.29 7.72 -28.79
C LEU A 29 7.11 6.25 -29.19
N GLY A 30 6.48 5.95 -30.33
CA GLY A 30 6.24 4.58 -30.79
C GLY A 30 5.29 3.77 -29.89
N VAL A 31 4.40 4.46 -29.17
CA VAL A 31 3.53 3.86 -28.16
C VAL A 31 2.06 4.14 -28.52
N ASP A 32 1.25 3.10 -28.57
CA ASP A 32 -0.19 3.18 -28.86
C ASP A 32 -0.98 3.54 -27.58
N VAL A 33 -0.71 4.74 -27.04
CA VAL A 33 -1.37 5.27 -25.83
C VAL A 33 -2.27 6.43 -26.21
N SER A 34 -3.44 6.51 -25.57
CA SER A 34 -4.35 7.63 -25.77
C SER A 34 -3.73 8.96 -25.30
N ILE A 35 -4.20 10.09 -25.85
CA ILE A 35 -3.79 11.43 -25.38
C ILE A 35 -4.11 11.57 -23.90
N GLU A 36 -5.27 11.07 -23.51
CA GLU A 36 -5.79 11.07 -22.14
C GLU A 36 -4.84 10.32 -21.20
N GLN A 37 -4.36 9.12 -21.59
CA GLN A 37 -3.37 8.37 -20.82
C GLN A 37 -2.03 9.10 -20.69
N LEU A 38 -1.56 9.76 -21.76
CA LEU A 38 -0.33 10.56 -21.71
C LEU A 38 -0.46 11.77 -20.80
N VAL A 39 -1.58 12.51 -20.90
CA VAL A 39 -1.88 13.64 -20.03
C VAL A 39 -1.99 13.18 -18.59
N GLN A 40 -2.69 12.07 -18.33
CA GLN A 40 -2.84 11.51 -16.99
C GLN A 40 -1.49 11.12 -16.39
N ALA A 41 -0.64 10.41 -17.14
CA ALA A 41 0.71 10.06 -16.70
C ALA A 41 1.56 11.29 -16.34
N VAL A 42 1.48 12.36 -17.14
CA VAL A 42 2.19 13.63 -16.85
C VAL A 42 1.65 14.31 -15.59
N LEU A 43 0.33 14.29 -15.38
CA LEU A 43 -0.31 14.87 -14.20
C LEU A 43 -0.05 14.05 -12.92
N ASP A 44 0.15 12.74 -13.04
CA ASP A 44 0.40 11.86 -11.89
C ASP A 44 1.82 11.99 -11.34
N VAL A 45 2.83 12.35 -12.15
CA VAL A 45 4.22 12.47 -11.65
C VAL A 45 4.34 13.45 -10.47
N PRO A 46 3.89 14.72 -10.57
CA PRO A 46 3.92 15.63 -9.42
C PRO A 46 3.08 15.15 -8.24
N ARG A 47 1.93 14.52 -8.51
CA ARG A 47 1.04 13.98 -7.47
C ARG A 47 1.69 12.85 -6.69
N ILE A 48 2.35 11.92 -7.36
CA ILE A 48 3.10 10.82 -6.75
C ILE A 48 4.22 11.38 -5.88
N GLU A 49 4.95 12.40 -6.33
CA GLU A 49 5.99 13.06 -5.52
C GLU A 49 5.42 13.75 -4.27
N GLU A 50 4.24 14.37 -4.33
CA GLU A 50 3.57 14.89 -3.12
C GLU A 50 3.09 13.76 -2.20
N ASN A 51 2.55 12.67 -2.74
CA ASN A 51 2.14 11.50 -1.97
C ASN A 51 3.34 10.87 -1.23
N LYS A 52 4.52 10.79 -1.87
CA LYS A 52 5.74 10.29 -1.22
C LYS A 52 6.10 11.13 0.00
N LYS A 53 5.92 12.45 -0.04
CA LYS A 53 6.15 13.33 1.11
C LYS A 53 5.17 13.04 2.26
N VAL A 54 3.93 12.63 1.96
CA VAL A 54 2.95 12.22 2.97
C VAL A 54 3.41 10.94 3.67
N LEU A 55 3.82 9.91 2.91
CA LEU A 55 4.36 8.67 3.46
C LEU A 55 5.59 8.94 4.33
N LEU A 56 6.59 9.64 3.79
CA LEU A 56 7.84 9.96 4.51
C LEU A 56 7.58 10.77 5.79
N ARG A 57 6.56 11.62 5.78
CA ARG A 57 6.13 12.36 6.98
C ARG A 57 5.55 11.42 8.03
N PHE A 58 4.66 10.51 7.64
CA PHE A 58 4.11 9.50 8.56
C PHE A 58 5.23 8.64 9.16
N GLN A 59 6.12 8.09 8.35
CA GLN A 59 7.25 7.27 8.82
C GLN A 59 8.14 8.04 9.80
N ARG A 60 8.50 9.28 9.48
CA ARG A 60 9.31 10.12 10.37
C ARG A 60 8.64 10.41 11.70
N GLU A 61 7.37 10.80 11.67
CA GLU A 61 6.70 11.38 12.85
C GLU A 61 5.99 10.35 13.71
N VAL A 62 5.51 9.26 13.13
CA VAL A 62 4.79 8.22 13.86
C VAL A 62 5.74 7.10 14.22
N PHE A 63 6.43 6.55 13.21
CA PHE A 63 7.24 5.36 13.36
C PHE A 63 8.60 5.68 13.99
N ASN A 64 9.45 6.43 13.29
CA ASN A 64 10.83 6.71 13.70
C ASN A 64 10.92 7.63 14.93
N ALA A 65 9.94 8.50 15.15
CA ALA A 65 9.85 9.34 16.34
C ALA A 65 9.09 8.67 17.50
N ASN A 66 8.51 7.48 17.28
CA ASN A 66 7.77 6.73 18.28
C ASN A 66 6.58 7.53 18.88
N ASP A 67 5.92 8.37 18.07
CA ASP A 67 4.80 9.23 18.49
C ASP A 67 3.49 8.80 17.81
N TRP A 68 2.75 7.94 18.51
CA TRP A 68 1.39 7.52 18.15
C TRP A 68 0.33 8.28 18.95
N SER A 69 0.60 9.50 19.37
CA SER A 69 -0.44 10.34 20.00
C SER A 69 -1.63 10.51 19.05
N ALA A 70 -2.83 10.67 19.62
CA ALA A 70 -4.03 10.86 18.81
C ALA A 70 -3.95 12.12 17.93
N GLU A 71 -3.15 13.11 18.31
CA GLU A 71 -2.85 14.28 17.49
C GLU A 71 -1.98 13.92 16.28
N THR A 72 -0.85 13.26 16.50
CA THR A 72 0.06 12.85 15.42
C THR A 72 -0.58 11.86 14.45
N LEU A 73 -1.40 10.93 14.95
CA LEU A 73 -2.18 10.03 14.10
C LEU A 73 -3.24 10.76 13.29
N ARG A 74 -4.05 11.64 13.88
CA ARG A 74 -5.07 12.42 13.12
C ARG A 74 -4.46 13.35 12.08
N ARG A 75 -3.22 13.80 12.29
CA ARG A 75 -2.49 14.64 11.33
C ARG A 75 -2.05 13.84 10.11
N ASN A 76 -1.74 12.55 10.27
CA ASN A 76 -1.19 11.73 9.19
C ASN A 76 -2.18 10.72 8.58
N LEU A 77 -3.24 10.33 9.29
CA LEU A 77 -4.26 9.37 8.85
C LEU A 77 -5.61 10.06 8.61
N THR A 78 -6.39 9.59 7.64
CA THR A 78 -7.78 10.05 7.47
C THR A 78 -8.67 9.58 8.62
N GLU A 79 -9.82 10.23 8.82
CA GLU A 79 -10.74 9.89 9.91
C GLU A 79 -11.36 8.49 9.74
N ASP A 80 -11.59 8.10 8.49
CA ASP A 80 -12.08 6.81 8.04
C ASP A 80 -10.94 5.84 7.63
N PHE A 81 -9.73 6.04 8.17
CA PHE A 81 -8.58 5.21 7.83
C PHE A 81 -8.85 3.72 8.06
N VAL A 82 -8.45 2.90 7.08
CA VAL A 82 -8.58 1.43 7.13
C VAL A 82 -7.20 0.78 7.11
N ASP A 83 -6.91 -0.03 8.14
CA ASP A 83 -5.76 -0.92 8.12
C ASP A 83 -6.19 -2.33 7.73
N HIS A 84 -5.80 -2.75 6.52
CA HIS A 84 -6.08 -4.08 5.99
C HIS A 84 -5.11 -5.15 6.50
N ALA A 85 -4.02 -4.75 7.15
CA ALA A 85 -3.10 -5.63 7.86
C ALA A 85 -3.48 -5.81 9.35
N ALA A 86 -4.59 -5.21 9.79
CA ALA A 86 -5.11 -5.38 11.14
C ALA A 86 -5.37 -6.86 11.46
N MET A 87 -4.97 -7.28 12.67
CA MET A 87 -5.19 -8.65 13.13
C MET A 87 -6.64 -8.84 13.57
N PRO A 88 -7.19 -10.07 13.48
CA PRO A 88 -8.52 -10.35 14.04
C PRO A 88 -8.60 -9.96 15.52
N GLY A 89 -9.53 -9.05 15.84
CA GLY A 89 -9.71 -8.51 17.19
C GLY A 89 -9.15 -7.10 17.41
N ASP A 90 -8.39 -6.56 16.45
CA ASP A 90 -7.94 -5.17 16.51
C ASP A 90 -9.13 -4.20 16.42
N PRO A 91 -9.16 -3.13 17.24
CA PRO A 91 -10.09 -2.02 17.04
C PRO A 91 -9.91 -1.38 15.66
N PRO A 92 -10.97 -0.84 15.04
CA PRO A 92 -10.85 -0.15 13.76
C PRO A 92 -10.12 1.20 13.90
N GLY A 93 -9.57 1.68 12.78
CA GLY A 93 -9.01 3.03 12.67
C GLY A 93 -7.83 3.31 13.62
N LEU A 94 -7.80 4.53 14.16
CA LEU A 94 -6.66 5.05 14.93
C LEU A 94 -6.40 4.27 16.23
N GLU A 95 -7.44 3.76 16.88
CA GLU A 95 -7.29 2.99 18.12
C GLU A 95 -6.53 1.68 17.87
N GLY A 96 -6.87 0.97 16.79
CA GLY A 96 -6.13 -0.23 16.39
C GLY A 96 -4.68 0.05 16.06
N VAL A 97 -4.41 1.18 15.41
CA VAL A 97 -3.05 1.64 15.11
C VAL A 97 -2.26 1.86 16.40
N GLN A 98 -2.82 2.58 17.37
CA GLN A 98 -2.18 2.81 18.67
C GLN A 98 -1.91 1.50 19.41
N MET A 99 -2.86 0.58 19.38
CA MET A 99 -2.72 -0.74 20.01
C MET A 99 -1.57 -1.53 19.38
N ARG A 100 -1.48 -1.58 18.05
CA ARG A 100 -0.39 -2.28 17.34
C ARG A 100 0.97 -1.65 17.59
N PHE A 101 1.08 -0.32 17.53
CA PHE A 101 2.34 0.36 17.84
C PHE A 101 2.77 0.16 19.29
N SER A 102 1.82 0.15 20.23
CA SER A 102 2.12 -0.16 21.63
C SER A 102 2.58 -1.61 21.82
N ALA A 103 1.96 -2.57 21.11
CA ALA A 103 2.39 -3.96 21.12
C ALA A 103 3.80 -4.11 20.51
N TRP A 104 4.08 -3.44 19.39
CA TRP A 104 5.40 -3.37 18.79
C TRP A 104 6.46 -2.82 19.76
N ALA A 105 6.18 -1.66 20.35
CA ALA A 105 7.09 -1.00 21.30
C ALA A 105 7.31 -1.79 22.60
N SER A 106 6.42 -2.76 22.90
CA SER A 106 6.61 -3.67 24.04
C SER A 106 7.65 -4.76 23.77
N ALA A 107 7.96 -5.04 22.50
CA ALA A 107 8.90 -6.07 22.06
C ALA A 107 10.20 -5.49 21.49
N PHE A 108 10.11 -4.35 20.82
CA PHE A 108 11.19 -3.74 20.06
C PHE A 108 11.37 -2.26 20.43
N GLU A 109 12.63 -1.87 20.63
CA GLU A 109 13.03 -0.50 20.95
C GLU A 109 13.83 0.12 19.78
N ASP A 110 13.92 1.45 19.79
CA ASP A 110 14.67 2.25 18.81
C ASP A 110 14.33 1.91 17.33
N PRO A 111 13.04 1.98 16.94
CA PRO A 111 12.62 1.65 15.59
C PRO A 111 13.21 2.64 14.58
N LEU A 112 13.75 2.11 13.48
CA LEU A 112 14.15 2.89 12.31
C LEU A 112 13.72 2.17 11.03
N GLU A 113 12.85 2.82 10.27
CA GLU A 113 12.46 2.40 8.94
C GLU A 113 13.43 2.96 7.89
N ASP A 114 14.13 2.05 7.19
CA ASP A 114 15.07 2.36 6.11
C ASP A 114 14.49 1.91 4.76
N ASN A 115 14.03 2.88 3.97
CA ASN A 115 13.35 2.63 2.70
C ASN A 115 14.34 2.17 1.61
N ILE A 116 14.08 1.01 1.01
CA ILE A 116 14.82 0.47 -0.13
C ILE A 116 14.28 1.06 -1.43
N ALA A 117 12.96 1.07 -1.60
CA ALA A 117 12.31 1.58 -2.80
C ALA A 117 10.90 2.08 -2.47
N ILE A 118 10.52 3.21 -3.08
CA ILE A 118 9.14 3.73 -3.07
C ILE A 118 8.68 3.89 -4.52
N ILE A 119 7.64 3.15 -4.89
CA ILE A 119 6.97 3.20 -6.19
C ILE A 119 5.56 3.73 -6.02
N GLY A 120 4.97 4.29 -7.08
CA GLY A 120 3.64 4.86 -6.99
C GLY A 120 2.88 4.85 -8.31
N GLU A 121 1.56 4.74 -8.20
CA GLU A 121 0.61 4.82 -9.30
C GLU A 121 -0.66 5.50 -8.79
N GLY A 122 -1.03 6.65 -9.37
CA GLY A 122 -2.18 7.43 -8.92
C GLY A 122 -2.07 7.86 -7.45
N ASP A 123 -2.95 7.36 -6.60
CA ASP A 123 -2.97 7.57 -5.15
C ASP A 123 -2.28 6.46 -4.33
N LEU A 124 -1.86 5.37 -4.96
CA LEU A 124 -1.21 4.26 -4.27
C LEU A 124 0.30 4.42 -4.29
N LEU A 125 0.94 4.14 -3.16
CA LEU A 125 2.38 3.97 -3.04
C LEU A 125 2.68 2.58 -2.51
N GLY A 126 3.62 1.89 -3.16
CA GLY A 126 4.25 0.68 -2.61
C GLY A 126 5.62 1.05 -2.07
N VAL A 127 5.96 0.59 -0.87
CA VAL A 127 7.28 0.76 -0.28
C VAL A 127 7.84 -0.58 0.19
N MET A 128 9.12 -0.79 -0.09
CA MET A 128 9.93 -1.88 0.43
C MET A 128 10.98 -1.27 1.34
N TYR A 129 11.15 -1.84 2.52
CA TYR A 129 12.03 -1.27 3.54
C TYR A 129 12.62 -2.35 4.45
N ASN A 130 13.68 -1.95 5.17
CA ASN A 130 14.20 -2.67 6.31
C ASN A 130 13.80 -1.93 7.58
N LEU A 131 13.19 -2.65 8.51
CA LEU A 131 12.88 -2.14 9.83
C LEU A 131 13.95 -2.60 10.82
N HIS A 132 14.75 -1.64 11.28
CA HIS A 132 15.75 -1.86 12.32
C HIS A 132 15.13 -1.64 13.69
N ALA A 133 15.43 -2.52 14.64
CA ALA A 133 15.05 -2.34 16.03
C ALA A 133 15.89 -3.24 16.95
N LYS A 134 15.80 -2.99 18.26
CA LYS A 134 16.42 -3.83 19.28
C LYS A 134 15.40 -4.68 20.03
N HIS A 135 15.61 -5.99 20.10
CA HIS A 135 14.71 -6.93 20.77
C HIS A 135 14.91 -6.94 22.30
N ASN A 136 14.20 -6.04 22.98
CA ASN A 136 14.28 -5.84 24.45
C ASN A 136 13.01 -6.24 25.21
N GLY A 137 11.96 -6.68 24.51
CA GLY A 137 10.80 -7.31 25.11
C GLY A 137 10.59 -8.75 24.65
N GLN A 138 9.44 -9.32 25.01
CA GLN A 138 9.07 -10.66 24.56
C GLN A 138 8.41 -10.56 23.18
N PHE A 139 8.90 -11.32 22.19
CA PHE A 139 8.32 -11.39 20.86
C PHE A 139 8.04 -12.84 20.45
N MET A 140 6.81 -13.16 20.06
CA MET A 140 6.39 -14.52 19.65
C MET A 140 6.81 -15.65 20.62
N GLY A 141 6.80 -15.36 21.92
CA GLY A 141 7.20 -16.32 22.97
C GLY A 141 8.71 -16.40 23.22
N ILE A 142 9.51 -15.60 22.52
CA ILE A 142 10.96 -15.54 22.66
C ILE A 142 11.28 -14.43 23.68
N PRO A 143 12.01 -14.74 24.77
CA PRO A 143 12.43 -13.73 25.74
C PRO A 143 13.37 -12.68 25.12
N PRO A 144 13.47 -11.48 25.71
CA PRO A 144 14.32 -10.42 25.18
C PRO A 144 15.78 -10.88 25.07
N THR A 145 16.37 -10.67 23.90
CA THR A 145 17.74 -11.11 23.59
C THR A 145 18.75 -9.97 23.63
N GLY A 146 18.28 -8.73 23.58
CA GLY A 146 19.11 -7.53 23.50
C GLY A 146 19.81 -7.32 22.15
N ARG A 147 19.47 -8.13 21.14
CA ARG A 147 20.06 -8.07 19.80
C ARG A 147 19.40 -6.99 18.96
N GLU A 148 20.19 -6.36 18.11
CA GLU A 148 19.69 -5.63 16.95
C GLU A 148 19.13 -6.64 15.94
N VAL A 149 17.96 -6.33 15.40
CA VAL A 149 17.27 -7.12 14.39
C VAL A 149 16.95 -6.27 13.17
N VAL A 150 16.81 -6.93 12.02
CA VAL A 150 16.29 -6.31 10.81
C VAL A 150 15.06 -7.10 10.38
N ILE A 151 13.94 -6.40 10.23
CA ILE A 151 12.67 -6.97 9.75
C ILE A 151 12.41 -6.42 8.35
N PRO A 152 12.57 -7.23 7.28
CA PRO A 152 12.15 -6.85 5.95
C PRO A 152 10.63 -6.62 5.91
N GLY A 153 10.22 -5.49 5.33
CA GLY A 153 8.83 -5.08 5.20
C GLY A 153 8.49 -4.69 3.76
N MET A 154 7.24 -4.95 3.39
CA MET A 154 6.60 -4.37 2.21
C MET A 154 5.21 -3.89 2.61
N GLU A 155 4.88 -2.68 2.22
CA GLU A 155 3.55 -2.13 2.41
C GLU A 155 3.08 -1.36 1.19
N VAL A 156 1.76 -1.23 1.09
CA VAL A 156 1.07 -0.37 0.16
C VAL A 156 0.24 0.59 0.99
N VAL A 157 0.25 1.87 0.63
CA VAL A 157 -0.60 2.88 1.23
C VAL A 157 -1.40 3.61 0.16
N ARG A 158 -2.67 3.93 0.47
CA ARG A 158 -3.47 4.86 -0.33
C ARG A 158 -3.42 6.23 0.29
N ILE A 159 -3.10 7.25 -0.51
CA ILE A 159 -3.05 8.65 -0.07
C ILE A 159 -4.30 9.40 -0.55
N ARG A 160 -5.00 10.04 0.38
CA ARG A 160 -6.15 10.92 0.10
C ARG A 160 -6.05 12.19 0.93
N ASP A 161 -6.27 13.32 0.28
CA ASP A 161 -6.28 14.65 0.92
C ASP A 161 -5.05 14.92 1.81
N GLY A 162 -3.87 14.49 1.33
CA GLY A 162 -2.60 14.69 2.03
C GLY A 162 -2.36 13.78 3.25
N LYS A 163 -3.16 12.73 3.42
CA LYS A 163 -3.09 11.75 4.52
C LYS A 163 -3.18 10.32 4.00
N ILE A 164 -2.76 9.35 4.81
CA ILE A 164 -2.94 7.94 4.51
C ILE A 164 -4.39 7.55 4.83
N ALA A 165 -5.08 6.99 3.85
CA ALA A 165 -6.47 6.52 3.96
C ALA A 165 -6.55 5.01 4.13
N GLU A 166 -5.63 4.26 3.51
CA GLU A 166 -5.61 2.80 3.59
C GLU A 166 -4.18 2.30 3.70
N HIS A 167 -4.00 1.17 4.37
CA HIS A 167 -2.71 0.50 4.53
C HIS A 167 -2.87 -1.01 4.33
N TRP A 168 -1.94 -1.61 3.58
CA TRP A 168 -1.71 -3.05 3.47
C TRP A 168 -0.24 -3.31 3.76
N GLY A 169 0.08 -4.29 4.60
CA GLY A 169 1.45 -4.55 5.00
C GLY A 169 1.73 -6.03 5.20
N ILE A 170 2.95 -6.44 4.84
CA ILE A 170 3.53 -7.74 5.15
C ILE A 170 4.94 -7.56 5.72
N TYR A 171 5.28 -8.41 6.69
CA TYR A 171 6.55 -8.36 7.39
C TYR A 171 7.11 -9.78 7.51
N ASP A 172 8.41 -9.94 7.28
CA ASP A 172 9.08 -11.23 7.43
C ASP A 172 9.45 -11.53 8.89
N PHE A 173 8.43 -11.74 9.71
CA PHE A 173 8.63 -12.09 11.13
C PHE A 173 9.26 -13.47 11.35
N LEU A 174 9.22 -14.35 10.35
CA LEU A 174 9.81 -15.69 10.47
C LEU A 174 11.33 -15.60 10.47
N ARG A 175 11.89 -14.86 9.52
CA ARG A 175 13.31 -14.57 9.51
C ARG A 175 13.74 -13.85 10.79
N THR A 176 12.97 -12.85 11.24
CA THR A 176 13.25 -12.17 12.51
C THR A 176 13.29 -13.16 13.67
N ALA A 177 12.31 -14.06 13.76
CA ALA A 177 12.25 -15.07 14.82
C ALA A 177 13.49 -15.98 14.79
N GLU A 178 13.94 -16.45 13.63
CA GLU A 178 15.19 -17.21 13.48
C GLU A 178 16.41 -16.41 13.98
N GLU A 179 16.52 -15.13 13.61
CA GLU A 179 17.63 -14.25 14.02
C GLU A 179 17.69 -14.04 15.55
N ILE A 180 16.54 -14.01 16.23
CA ILE A 180 16.45 -13.92 17.70
C ILE A 180 16.47 -15.28 18.40
N GLY A 181 16.77 -16.36 17.68
CA GLY A 181 17.04 -17.68 18.28
C GLY A 181 15.83 -18.59 18.41
N SER A 182 14.81 -18.39 17.59
CA SER A 182 13.67 -19.29 17.52
C SER A 182 14.06 -20.69 17.04
N ASN A 183 13.33 -21.69 17.52
CA ASN A 183 13.35 -23.07 17.01
C ASN A 183 11.98 -23.43 16.42
N LEU A 184 11.41 -22.52 15.63
CA LEU A 184 10.07 -22.66 15.03
C LEU A 184 9.99 -23.93 14.18
N THR A 185 9.14 -24.84 14.61
CA THR A 185 8.72 -25.99 13.79
C THR A 185 7.30 -25.72 13.31
N PHE A 186 7.12 -25.48 12.01
CA PHE A 186 5.79 -25.30 11.45
C PHE A 186 5.06 -26.65 11.41
N VAL A 187 4.18 -26.88 12.38
CA VAL A 187 3.22 -27.98 12.30
C VAL A 187 1.85 -27.42 12.62
N ARG A 188 1.13 -26.98 11.58
CA ARG A 188 -0.30 -26.68 11.68
C ARG A 188 -1.06 -27.91 11.21
N ARG A 189 -1.52 -28.70 12.17
CA ARG A 189 -2.38 -29.86 11.97
C ARG A 189 -3.69 -29.61 12.70
N ASP A 190 -4.81 -30.02 12.13
CA ASP A 190 -6.04 -30.16 12.91
C ASP A 190 -5.93 -31.38 13.85
N ASP A 191 -6.99 -31.65 14.60
CA ASP A 191 -7.06 -32.81 15.52
C ASP A 191 -6.89 -34.17 14.78
N SER A 192 -7.00 -34.19 13.44
CA SER A 192 -6.82 -35.36 12.58
C SER A 192 -5.40 -35.51 12.02
N GLY A 193 -4.57 -34.46 12.13
CA GLY A 193 -3.20 -34.49 11.66
C GLY A 193 -2.98 -33.92 10.25
N GLU A 194 -4.00 -33.42 9.57
CA GLU A 194 -3.89 -33.02 8.17
C GLU A 194 -3.43 -31.56 7.98
N PRO A 195 -2.63 -31.24 6.93
CA PRO A 195 -2.20 -29.87 6.65
C PRO A 195 -3.39 -29.02 6.17
N GLN A 196 -3.69 -27.93 6.87
CA GLN A 196 -4.69 -26.96 6.39
C GLN A 196 -4.07 -25.95 5.40
N ARG A 197 -4.76 -25.68 4.29
CA ARG A 197 -4.45 -24.55 3.41
C ARG A 197 -4.88 -23.24 4.09
N PRO A 198 -4.00 -22.22 4.20
CA PRO A 198 -4.36 -20.96 4.82
C PRO A 198 -5.34 -20.16 3.96
N VAL A 199 -6.36 -19.59 4.59
CA VAL A 199 -7.24 -18.57 4.00
C VAL A 199 -6.59 -17.21 4.25
N VAL A 200 -6.32 -16.45 3.18
CA VAL A 200 -5.82 -15.07 3.25
C VAL A 200 -7.02 -14.11 3.34
N PRO A 201 -7.26 -13.43 4.48
CA PRO A 201 -8.48 -12.63 4.69
C PRO A 201 -8.62 -11.43 3.76
N TRP A 202 -7.51 -10.93 3.20
CA TRP A 202 -7.44 -9.75 2.35
C TRP A 202 -7.43 -10.07 0.85
N ALA A 203 -7.81 -11.29 0.45
CA ALA A 203 -7.98 -11.61 -0.97
C ALA A 203 -9.13 -10.81 -1.59
N VAL A 204 -8.84 -9.58 -2.04
CA VAL A 204 -9.76 -8.77 -2.81
C VAL A 204 -9.73 -9.29 -4.25
N LYS A 205 -10.88 -9.66 -4.81
CA LYS A 205 -10.98 -9.91 -6.25
C LYS A 205 -10.70 -8.60 -6.97
N MET A 206 -9.69 -8.58 -7.85
CA MET A 206 -9.43 -7.46 -8.76
C MET A 206 -10.75 -7.09 -9.46
N THR A 207 -11.19 -5.85 -9.33
CA THR A 207 -12.36 -5.39 -10.08
C THR A 207 -11.96 -5.16 -11.54
N GLU A 208 -12.91 -5.16 -12.46
CA GLU A 208 -12.65 -4.79 -13.87
C GLU A 208 -12.02 -3.39 -13.97
N ALA A 209 -12.40 -2.47 -13.08
CA ALA A 209 -11.83 -1.12 -13.00
C ALA A 209 -10.38 -1.11 -12.52
N ASP A 210 -9.99 -2.01 -11.61
CA ASP A 210 -8.59 -2.15 -11.16
C ASP A 210 -7.74 -2.81 -12.25
N ALA A 211 -8.30 -3.80 -12.94
CA ALA A 211 -7.62 -4.52 -14.02
C ALA A 211 -7.39 -3.65 -15.27
N ALA A 212 -8.32 -2.73 -15.57
CA ALA A 212 -8.17 -1.78 -16.67
C ALA A 212 -6.99 -0.79 -16.48
N ARG A 213 -6.53 -0.57 -15.24
CA ARG A 213 -5.39 0.33 -14.95
C ARG A 213 -4.03 -0.34 -15.21
N VAL A 214 -3.95 -1.67 -15.14
CA VAL A 214 -2.71 -2.47 -15.29
C VAL A 214 -2.23 -2.57 -16.76
N GLY A 215 -3.02 -2.07 -17.72
CA GLY A 215 -2.54 -1.77 -19.08
C GLY A 215 -2.34 -2.96 -20.02
N THR A 216 -2.75 -4.18 -19.67
CA THR A 216 -2.82 -5.34 -20.59
C THR A 216 -3.99 -6.25 -20.22
N ASP A 217 -4.59 -6.91 -21.22
CA ASP A 217 -5.80 -7.76 -21.15
C ASP A 217 -6.14 -8.29 -19.75
N ALA A 218 -7.01 -7.53 -19.05
CA ALA A 218 -7.53 -7.83 -17.72
C ALA A 218 -8.12 -9.25 -17.60
N GLU A 219 -8.62 -9.79 -18.70
CA GLU A 219 -9.21 -11.13 -18.79
C GLU A 219 -8.21 -12.26 -18.46
N ASN A 220 -6.90 -12.02 -18.55
CA ASN A 220 -5.88 -13.03 -18.22
C ASN A 220 -5.56 -13.14 -16.71
N TYR A 221 -5.98 -12.17 -15.89
CA TYR A 221 -5.68 -12.13 -14.45
C TYR A 221 -6.87 -12.49 -13.56
N LEU A 222 -8.09 -12.46 -14.11
CA LEU A 222 -9.27 -12.92 -13.40
C LEU A 222 -9.29 -14.46 -13.44
N ARG A 223 -9.32 -15.07 -12.25
CA ARG A 223 -9.55 -16.51 -12.12
C ARG A 223 -10.82 -16.84 -12.92
N PRO A 224 -10.80 -17.78 -13.88
CA PRO A 224 -12.01 -18.21 -14.54
C PRO A 224 -13.01 -18.62 -13.46
N GLU A 225 -14.29 -18.23 -13.60
CA GLU A 225 -15.35 -18.70 -12.72
C GLU A 225 -15.47 -20.22 -12.88
N GLY A 226 -14.69 -20.94 -12.08
CA GLY A 226 -14.71 -22.39 -12.00
C GLY A 226 -15.88 -22.82 -11.13
N ASN A 227 -16.76 -23.62 -11.73
CA ASN A 227 -17.93 -24.25 -11.11
C ASN A 227 -17.64 -24.79 -9.69
N GLU A 228 -18.60 -24.58 -8.79
CA GLU A 228 -18.60 -24.96 -7.38
C GLU A 228 -18.58 -26.48 -7.09
N GLU A 229 -18.14 -27.35 -8.00
CA GLU A 229 -18.34 -28.81 -7.86
C GLU A 229 -17.15 -29.65 -7.38
N ASP A 230 -15.94 -29.12 -7.20
CA ASP A 230 -14.83 -29.91 -6.66
C ASP A 230 -14.42 -29.49 -5.23
N GLN A 231 -15.25 -29.91 -4.26
CA GLN A 231 -14.82 -30.10 -2.86
C GLN A 231 -15.18 -31.52 -2.41
N HIS A 232 -14.22 -32.43 -2.51
CA HIS A 232 -14.17 -33.71 -1.80
C HIS A 232 -12.79 -33.90 -1.17
#